data_AF-A0A0E2H6U4-F1
#
_entry.id   AF-A0A0E2H6U4-F1
#
_cell.length_a   1.000
_cell.length_b   1.000
_cell.length_c   1.000
_cell.angle_alpha   90.00
_cell.angle_beta   90.00
_cell.angle_gamma   90.00
#
_symmetry.space_group_name_H-M   'P 1'
#
loop_
_entity.id
_entity.type
_entity.pdbx_description
1 polymer ?
#
loop_
_entity_poly.entity_id
_entity_poly.type
_entity_poly.pdbx_seq_one_letter_code
_entity_poly.pdbx_strand_id
1 'polypeptide(L)'
;MDRKRLTQRFPFLLPMRRAQRKMCFYAGMRFDGCRYAQTIGEKSLSHLLFETDCALYNHNTGFDMIYQENKVFNLKLAAKTLNGLLIRPGETFSFWWLVRHADKDTPYKDGLTVTNGKLTTMSGGGMCQMSNLLFWMFLHTPLTIIQRRGHEVKEFPEPNSDEIKGVDATISEGWIDLKVRNDTDCTYQIWVTLDDEKIIGQVSADKEPQALYKITNGSIQYVRESGGIYEYAQAKRMQVALGTGEIIDCKLLYTNKCKICYPLPESVDIQEENQ
;
A
#
# COMPACT_ATOMS: atom_id res chain seq x y z
N MET A 1 -27.79 -6.75 19.57
CA MET A 1 -26.68 -7.56 20.15
C MET A 1 -25.79 -8.00 19.02
N ASP A 2 -24.59 -7.43 18.90
CA ASP A 2 -23.62 -7.89 17.90
C ASP A 2 -23.29 -9.36 18.11
N ARG A 3 -23.50 -10.15 17.06
CA ARG A 3 -23.27 -11.60 17.09
C ARG A 3 -21.77 -11.84 17.24
N LYS A 4 -21.33 -12.20 18.45
CA LYS A 4 -19.92 -12.52 18.72
C LYS A 4 -19.46 -13.62 17.75
N ARG A 5 -18.35 -13.38 17.06
CA ARG A 5 -17.75 -14.37 16.13
C ARG A 5 -17.39 -15.63 16.92
N LEU A 6 -17.48 -16.81 16.31
CA LEU A 6 -17.09 -18.07 16.96
C LEU A 6 -15.66 -18.02 17.52
N THR A 7 -14.76 -17.33 16.82
CA THR A 7 -13.38 -17.11 17.26
C THR A 7 -13.23 -16.11 18.42
N GLN A 8 -14.24 -15.27 18.69
CA GLN A 8 -14.30 -14.45 19.90
C GLN A 8 -14.81 -15.26 21.11
N ARG A 9 -15.61 -16.31 20.86
CA ARG A 9 -16.08 -17.24 21.90
C ARG A 9 -15.06 -18.34 22.20
N PHE A 10 -14.31 -18.76 21.18
CA PHE A 10 -13.28 -19.80 21.25
C PHE A 10 -11.98 -19.30 20.60
N PRO A 11 -11.16 -18.52 21.32
CA PRO A 11 -9.92 -17.93 20.78
C PRO A 11 -8.92 -18.95 20.23
N PHE A 12 -8.90 -20.18 20.77
CA PHE A 12 -8.03 -21.25 20.29
C PHE A 12 -8.32 -21.68 18.84
N LEU A 13 -9.49 -21.33 18.27
CA LEU A 13 -9.81 -21.56 16.86
C LEU A 13 -9.21 -20.50 15.92
N LEU A 14 -8.67 -19.39 16.44
CA LEU A 14 -8.11 -18.31 15.62
C LEU A 14 -6.97 -18.77 14.69
N PRO A 15 -5.97 -19.55 15.14
CA PRO A 15 -4.90 -20.02 14.27
C PRO A 15 -5.42 -20.89 13.14
N MET A 16 -6.33 -21.83 13.44
CA MET A 16 -6.96 -22.70 12.44
C MET A 16 -7.76 -21.88 11.42
N ARG A 17 -8.52 -20.88 11.89
CA ARG A 17 -9.29 -20.00 10.99
C ARG A 17 -8.38 -19.16 10.10
N ARG A 18 -7.24 -18.67 10.62
CA ARG A 18 -6.23 -17.94 9.85
C ARG A 18 -5.61 -18.84 8.79
N ALA A 19 -5.20 -20.06 9.15
CA ALA A 19 -4.66 -21.05 8.21
C ALA A 19 -5.67 -21.39 7.11
N GLN A 20 -6.92 -21.66 7.47
CA GLN A 20 -8.01 -21.91 6.51
C GLN A 20 -8.18 -20.72 5.55
N ARG A 21 -8.19 -19.49 6.07
CA ARG A 21 -8.34 -18.29 5.23
C ARG A 21 -7.18 -18.11 4.26
N LYS A 22 -5.94 -18.26 4.71
CA LYS A 22 -4.76 -18.24 3.84
C LYS A 22 -4.85 -19.33 2.76
N MET A 23 -5.20 -20.56 3.14
CA MET A 23 -5.36 -21.66 2.19
C MET A 23 -6.41 -21.36 1.12
N CYS A 24 -7.62 -20.93 1.53
CA CYS A 24 -8.68 -20.57 0.58
C CYS A 24 -8.28 -19.37 -0.30
N PHE A 25 -7.58 -18.39 0.26
CA PHE A 25 -7.11 -17.21 -0.45
C PHE A 25 -6.13 -17.60 -1.57
N TYR A 26 -5.09 -18.36 -1.26
CA TYR A 26 -4.10 -18.80 -2.24
C TYR A 26 -4.61 -19.89 -3.19
N ALA A 27 -5.60 -20.69 -2.77
CA ALA A 27 -6.32 -21.60 -3.66
C ALA A 27 -7.13 -20.80 -4.68
N GLY A 28 -7.90 -19.79 -4.24
CA GLY A 28 -8.64 -18.89 -5.12
C GLY A 28 -7.75 -18.24 -6.16
N MET A 29 -6.57 -17.74 -5.76
CA MET A 29 -5.59 -17.17 -6.69
C MET A 29 -5.02 -18.17 -7.70
N ARG A 30 -5.01 -19.47 -7.41
CA ARG A 30 -4.58 -20.48 -8.39
C ARG A 30 -5.66 -20.78 -9.43
N PHE A 31 -6.91 -20.47 -9.14
CA PHE A 31 -8.06 -20.78 -9.98
C PHE A 31 -8.74 -19.54 -10.58
N ASP A 32 -8.22 -18.34 -10.33
CA ASP A 32 -8.81 -17.09 -10.84
C ASP A 32 -8.39 -16.75 -12.29
N GLY A 33 -7.57 -17.60 -12.92
CA GLY A 33 -7.10 -17.40 -14.29
C GLY A 33 -6.11 -16.25 -14.46
N CYS A 34 -5.67 -15.59 -13.38
CA CYS A 34 -4.71 -14.50 -13.45
C CYS A 34 -3.29 -15.04 -13.60
N ARG A 35 -2.53 -14.45 -14.54
CA ARG A 35 -1.10 -14.71 -14.64
C ARG A 35 -0.35 -13.78 -13.69
N TYR A 36 0.11 -14.31 -12.56
CA TYR A 36 0.82 -13.48 -11.56
C TYR A 36 2.28 -13.22 -11.95
N ALA A 37 2.70 -11.95 -11.84
CA ALA A 37 4.08 -11.52 -12.04
C ALA A 37 5.02 -12.20 -11.02
N GLN A 38 6.14 -12.72 -11.50
CA GLN A 38 7.12 -13.46 -10.68
C GLN A 38 8.57 -13.29 -11.15
N THR A 39 8.80 -12.69 -12.32
CA THR A 39 10.15 -12.60 -12.87
C THR A 39 10.87 -11.39 -12.31
N ILE A 40 12.08 -11.61 -11.80
CA ILE A 40 13.00 -10.54 -11.41
C ILE A 40 13.95 -10.25 -12.57
N GLY A 41 14.07 -8.98 -12.94
CA GLY A 41 15.09 -8.47 -13.85
C GLY A 41 16.22 -7.82 -13.05
N GLU A 42 17.46 -8.14 -13.39
CA GLU A 42 18.66 -7.61 -12.69
C GLU A 42 19.03 -6.20 -13.14
N LYS A 43 18.68 -5.82 -14.38
CA LYS A 43 18.98 -4.50 -14.94
C LYS A 43 17.71 -3.67 -14.93
N SER A 44 17.85 -2.38 -14.63
CA SER A 44 16.75 -1.43 -14.78
C SER A 44 16.34 -1.32 -16.24
N LEU A 45 15.03 -1.26 -16.49
CA LEU A 45 14.51 -0.86 -17.80
C LEU A 45 14.88 0.60 -18.10
N SER A 46 14.85 0.95 -19.38
CA SER A 46 15.46 2.17 -19.93
C SER A 46 14.71 3.46 -19.60
N HIS A 47 13.41 3.39 -19.31
CA HIS A 47 12.58 4.59 -19.13
C HIS A 47 12.03 4.68 -17.70
N LEU A 48 12.65 5.50 -16.86
CA LEU A 48 12.14 5.81 -15.52
C LEU A 48 10.84 6.62 -15.65
N LEU A 49 9.76 6.15 -15.02
CA LEU A 49 8.46 6.82 -15.02
C LEU A 49 8.26 7.65 -13.75
N PHE A 50 8.68 7.10 -12.62
CA PHE A 50 8.46 7.70 -11.32
C PHE A 50 9.44 7.15 -10.28
N GLU A 51 9.84 8.02 -9.36
CA GLU A 51 10.71 7.73 -8.21
C GLU A 51 10.14 8.46 -6.98
N THR A 52 10.19 7.79 -5.83
CA THR A 52 9.69 8.29 -4.55
C THR A 52 10.53 7.71 -3.42
N ASP A 53 10.58 8.43 -2.30
CA ASP A 53 11.16 7.93 -1.06
C ASP A 53 10.28 8.25 0.15
N CYS A 54 10.39 7.41 1.17
CA CYS A 54 9.66 7.56 2.42
C CYS A 54 10.59 7.25 3.60
N ALA A 55 10.50 8.04 4.67
CA ALA A 55 11.29 7.80 5.87
C ALA A 55 10.97 6.44 6.51
N LEU A 56 12.01 5.68 6.85
CA LEU A 56 11.87 4.35 7.47
C LEU A 56 11.41 4.43 8.92
N TYR A 57 11.75 5.48 9.66
CA TYR A 57 11.50 5.56 11.10
C TYR A 57 10.44 6.61 11.42
N ASN A 58 9.50 6.23 12.28
CA ASN A 58 8.63 7.17 12.97
C ASN A 58 8.94 7.13 14.47
N HIS A 59 9.64 8.15 14.95
CA HIS A 59 10.04 8.29 16.36
C HIS A 59 8.87 8.70 17.28
N ASN A 60 7.75 9.14 16.71
CA ASN A 60 6.62 9.71 17.44
C ASN A 60 5.47 8.71 17.61
N THR A 61 5.75 7.41 17.52
CA THR A 61 4.72 6.38 17.68
C THR A 61 4.30 6.16 19.13
N GLY A 62 5.11 6.60 20.10
CA GLY A 62 4.90 6.34 21.54
C GLY A 62 5.25 4.91 21.98
N PHE A 63 5.82 4.10 21.08
CA PHE A 63 6.30 2.75 21.35
C PHE A 63 7.83 2.71 21.32
N ASP A 64 8.40 1.64 21.86
CA ASP A 64 9.84 1.38 21.81
C ASP A 64 10.34 1.33 20.35
N MET A 65 11.49 1.97 20.11
CA MET A 65 12.15 2.02 18.80
C MET A 65 12.49 0.64 18.24
N ILE A 66 12.62 -0.38 19.09
CA ILE A 66 12.81 -1.77 18.64
C ILE A 66 11.73 -2.21 17.64
N TYR A 67 10.50 -1.72 17.77
CA TYR A 67 9.43 -2.06 16.84
C TYR A 67 9.56 -1.37 15.47
N GLN A 68 10.20 -0.20 15.43
CA GLN A 68 10.56 0.45 14.16
C GLN A 68 11.75 -0.27 13.51
N GLU A 69 12.76 -0.69 14.28
CA GLU A 69 13.87 -1.51 13.78
C GLU A 69 13.38 -2.85 13.22
N ASN A 70 12.46 -3.51 13.93
CA ASN A 70 11.81 -4.74 13.48
C ASN A 70 10.99 -4.53 12.22
N LYS A 71 10.28 -3.40 12.10
CA LYS A 71 9.60 -3.02 10.86
C LYS A 71 10.61 -2.93 9.70
N VAL A 72 11.71 -2.19 9.88
CA VAL A 72 12.74 -2.06 8.83
C VAL A 72 13.30 -3.42 8.43
N PHE A 73 13.55 -4.31 9.39
CA PHE A 73 13.96 -5.69 9.13
C PHE A 73 12.93 -6.45 8.27
N ASN A 74 11.64 -6.37 8.62
CA ASN A 74 10.57 -7.01 7.86
C ASN A 74 10.45 -6.45 6.44
N LEU A 75 10.57 -5.12 6.28
CA LEU A 75 10.56 -4.45 4.98
C LEU A 75 11.74 -4.90 4.11
N LYS A 76 12.95 -5.04 4.68
CA LYS A 76 14.13 -5.58 3.99
C LYS A 76 13.90 -7.01 3.48
N LEU A 77 13.24 -7.87 4.28
CA LEU A 77 12.88 -9.21 3.84
C LEU A 77 11.86 -9.20 2.69
N ALA A 78 10.80 -8.41 2.80
CA ALA A 78 9.80 -8.28 1.74
C ALA A 78 10.41 -7.70 0.44
N ALA A 79 11.27 -6.67 0.55
CA ALA A 79 11.92 -6.02 -0.58
C ALA A 79 12.73 -7.01 -1.43
N LYS A 80 13.37 -8.02 -0.84
CA LYS A 80 14.10 -9.07 -1.59
C LYS A 80 13.23 -9.82 -2.59
N THR A 81 11.92 -9.90 -2.35
CA THR A 81 10.97 -10.58 -3.25
C THR A 81 10.36 -9.65 -4.30
N LEU A 82 10.49 -8.34 -4.11
CA LEU A 82 9.85 -7.30 -4.93
C LEU A 82 10.86 -6.56 -5.81
N ASN A 83 12.10 -6.42 -5.35
CA ASN A 83 13.12 -5.62 -6.00
C ASN A 83 13.49 -6.18 -7.38
N GLY A 84 13.35 -5.37 -8.42
CA GLY A 84 13.61 -5.74 -9.81
C GLY A 84 12.45 -6.50 -10.47
N LEU A 85 11.29 -6.64 -9.83
CA LEU A 85 10.15 -7.38 -10.37
C LEU A 85 9.64 -6.77 -11.68
N LEU A 86 9.50 -7.62 -12.69
CA LEU A 86 8.88 -7.31 -13.97
C LEU A 86 7.39 -7.67 -13.95
N ILE A 87 6.56 -6.75 -14.48
CA ILE A 87 5.13 -6.93 -14.71
C ILE A 87 4.90 -6.86 -16.22
N ARG A 88 4.86 -8.01 -16.89
CA ARG A 88 4.71 -8.09 -18.35
C ARG A 88 3.27 -7.85 -18.79
N PRO A 89 3.01 -7.59 -20.09
CA PRO A 89 1.67 -7.55 -20.65
C PRO A 89 0.81 -8.75 -20.23
N GLY A 90 -0.38 -8.47 -19.71
CA GLY A 90 -1.34 -9.46 -19.19
C GLY A 90 -1.02 -10.03 -17.81
N GLU A 91 0.12 -9.68 -17.20
CA GLU A 91 0.47 -10.11 -15.85
C GLU A 91 -0.19 -9.24 -14.77
N THR A 92 -0.41 -9.84 -13.60
CA THR A 92 -0.96 -9.18 -12.42
C THR A 92 0.09 -9.20 -11.30
N PHE A 93 0.46 -8.03 -10.83
CA PHE A 93 1.11 -7.85 -9.54
C PHE A 93 0.13 -8.21 -8.42
N SER A 94 0.60 -8.97 -7.43
CA SER A 94 -0.11 -9.20 -6.16
C SER A 94 0.90 -9.18 -5.03
N PHE A 95 0.68 -8.30 -4.06
CA PHE A 95 1.57 -8.15 -2.92
C PHE A 95 1.74 -9.48 -2.18
N TRP A 96 0.64 -10.11 -1.80
CA TRP A 96 0.69 -11.38 -1.07
C TRP A 96 1.10 -12.56 -1.93
N TRP A 97 0.95 -12.51 -3.25
CA TRP A 97 1.53 -13.54 -4.09
C TRP A 97 3.06 -13.53 -3.99
N LEU A 98 3.67 -12.34 -3.98
CA LEU A 98 5.12 -12.19 -4.01
C LEU A 98 5.76 -12.37 -2.63
N VAL A 99 5.16 -11.77 -1.60
CA VAL A 99 5.78 -11.65 -0.27
C VAL A 99 5.53 -12.86 0.64
N ARG A 100 4.59 -13.76 0.30
CA ARG A 100 4.16 -14.90 1.17
C ARG A 100 5.24 -15.89 1.63
N HIS A 101 6.44 -15.83 1.05
CA HIS A 101 7.55 -16.71 1.39
C HIS A 101 8.79 -15.93 1.84
N ALA A 102 8.69 -14.62 1.99
CA ALA A 102 9.80 -13.76 2.41
C ALA A 102 10.29 -14.08 3.83
N ASP A 103 9.44 -14.69 4.67
CA ASP A 103 9.74 -15.10 6.05
C ASP A 103 10.07 -16.58 6.22
N LYS A 104 10.16 -17.34 5.11
CA LYS A 104 10.35 -18.80 5.16
C LYS A 104 11.66 -19.21 5.82
N ASP A 105 12.77 -18.57 5.45
CA ASP A 105 14.11 -18.89 5.96
C ASP A 105 14.51 -18.00 7.13
N THR A 106 13.94 -16.80 7.19
CA THR A 106 14.19 -15.82 8.24
C THR A 106 12.86 -15.25 8.70
N PRO A 107 12.34 -15.67 9.87
CA PRO A 107 11.03 -15.25 10.34
C PRO A 107 10.92 -13.72 10.48
N TYR A 108 9.74 -13.19 10.20
CA TYR A 108 9.44 -11.80 10.51
C TYR A 108 9.49 -11.55 12.01
N LYS A 109 9.99 -10.36 12.36
CA LYS A 109 9.98 -9.83 13.72
C LYS A 109 8.66 -9.14 14.04
N ASP A 110 8.38 -8.97 15.32
CA ASP A 110 7.19 -8.25 15.77
C ASP A 110 7.35 -6.76 15.49
N GLY A 111 6.41 -6.20 14.71
CA GLY A 111 6.31 -4.78 14.42
C GLY A 111 4.94 -4.24 14.83
N LEU A 112 4.80 -2.91 14.82
CA LEU A 112 3.52 -2.27 15.12
C LEU A 112 2.48 -2.56 14.03
N THR A 113 1.24 -2.78 14.45
CA THR A 113 0.06 -2.95 13.59
C THR A 113 -1.19 -2.47 14.29
N VAL A 114 -2.20 -2.04 13.54
CA VAL A 114 -3.52 -1.70 14.09
C VAL A 114 -4.43 -2.91 13.95
N THR A 115 -4.93 -3.44 15.07
CA THR A 115 -5.89 -4.56 15.08
C THR A 115 -7.12 -4.16 15.89
N ASN A 116 -8.30 -4.17 15.26
CA ASN A 116 -9.57 -3.73 15.88
C ASN A 116 -9.50 -2.32 16.48
N GLY A 117 -8.86 -1.37 15.78
CA GLY A 117 -8.75 0.03 16.24
C GLY A 117 -7.87 0.21 17.48
N LYS A 118 -6.92 -0.71 17.69
CA LYS A 118 -5.90 -0.60 18.72
C LYS A 118 -4.53 -0.88 18.14
N LEU A 119 -3.57 -0.02 18.45
CA LEU A 119 -2.17 -0.23 18.13
C LEU A 119 -1.62 -1.38 18.99
N THR A 120 -1.10 -2.40 18.34
CA THR A 120 -0.57 -3.63 18.94
C THR A 120 0.62 -4.13 18.13
N THR A 121 1.19 -5.27 18.51
CA THR A 121 2.34 -5.86 17.83
C THR A 121 1.93 -7.18 17.17
N MET A 122 2.52 -7.46 16.02
CA MET A 122 2.35 -8.74 15.32
C MET A 122 3.59 -9.03 14.49
N SER A 123 3.92 -10.32 14.34
CA SER A 123 4.95 -10.77 13.40
C SER A 123 4.62 -10.26 11.99
N GLY A 124 5.60 -9.61 11.36
CA GLY A 124 5.43 -8.94 10.06
C GLY A 124 4.82 -7.55 10.17
N GLY A 125 4.63 -6.99 11.37
CA GLY A 125 4.09 -5.64 11.54
C GLY A 125 4.88 -4.58 10.77
N GLY A 126 4.16 -3.57 10.27
CA GLY A 126 4.71 -2.45 9.50
C GLY A 126 4.81 -2.65 7.97
N MET A 127 4.37 -3.78 7.43
CA MET A 127 4.34 -4.01 5.96
C MET A 127 3.41 -3.04 5.20
N CYS A 128 2.45 -2.38 5.86
CA CYS A 128 1.59 -1.39 5.21
C CYS A 128 2.38 -0.22 4.58
N GLN A 129 3.58 0.08 5.11
CA GLN A 129 4.46 1.08 4.50
C GLN A 129 4.90 0.65 3.09
N MET A 130 5.19 -0.64 2.89
CA MET A 130 5.55 -1.19 1.58
C MET A 130 4.38 -1.12 0.60
N SER A 131 3.17 -1.49 1.03
CA SER A 131 1.99 -1.46 0.15
C SER A 131 1.56 -0.05 -0.20
N ASN A 132 1.70 0.93 0.70
CA ASN A 132 1.49 2.34 0.39
C ASN A 132 2.48 2.85 -0.67
N LEU A 133 3.78 2.61 -0.47
CA LEU A 133 4.83 2.98 -1.44
C LEU A 133 4.55 2.39 -2.82
N LEU A 134 4.26 1.09 -2.89
CA LEU A 134 3.94 0.42 -4.15
C LEU A 134 2.68 0.99 -4.80
N PHE A 135 1.64 1.24 -4.00
CA PHE A 135 0.42 1.84 -4.50
C PHE A 135 0.68 3.25 -5.06
N TRP A 136 1.48 4.07 -4.36
CA TRP A 136 1.92 5.37 -4.85
C TRP A 136 2.59 5.25 -6.22
N MET A 137 3.59 4.38 -6.33
CA MET A 137 4.27 4.11 -7.60
C MET A 137 3.30 3.69 -8.72
N PHE A 138 2.36 2.79 -8.43
CA PHE A 138 1.41 2.30 -9.43
C PHE A 138 0.44 3.38 -9.92
N LEU A 139 0.09 4.38 -9.09
CA LEU A 139 -0.74 5.49 -9.52
C LEU A 139 -0.09 6.34 -10.63
N HIS A 140 1.25 6.35 -10.68
CA HIS A 140 2.07 7.01 -11.70
C HIS A 140 2.30 6.17 -12.97
N THR A 141 1.58 5.04 -13.11
CA THR A 141 1.67 4.17 -14.28
C THR A 141 0.30 4.04 -14.97
N PRO A 142 0.26 3.56 -16.24
CA PRO A 142 -1.00 3.21 -16.88
C PRO A 142 -1.56 1.85 -16.39
N LEU A 143 -0.91 1.20 -15.42
CA LEU A 143 -1.40 -0.06 -14.88
C LEU A 143 -2.77 0.08 -14.22
N THR A 144 -3.56 -0.98 -14.28
CA THR A 144 -4.94 -1.01 -13.77
C THR A 144 -4.96 -1.53 -12.34
N ILE A 145 -5.41 -0.71 -11.39
CA ILE A 145 -5.61 -1.14 -10.00
C ILE A 145 -6.83 -2.09 -9.95
N ILE A 146 -6.60 -3.37 -9.66
CA ILE A 146 -7.64 -4.41 -9.59
C ILE A 146 -8.20 -4.54 -8.18
N GLN A 147 -7.32 -4.41 -7.18
CA GLN A 147 -7.70 -4.52 -5.78
C GLN A 147 -6.88 -3.54 -4.95
N ARG A 148 -7.59 -2.63 -4.26
CA ARG A 148 -7.03 -1.71 -3.28
C ARG A 148 -8.09 -1.42 -2.23
N ARG A 149 -7.68 -1.36 -0.96
CA ARG A 149 -8.50 -0.91 0.17
C ARG A 149 -7.66 0.03 1.02
N GLY A 150 -8.22 1.16 1.44
CA GLY A 150 -7.56 2.05 2.39
C GLY A 150 -7.72 1.56 3.83
N HIS A 151 -6.92 2.09 4.75
CA HIS A 151 -7.13 1.90 6.18
C HIS A 151 -8.43 2.58 6.60
N GLU A 152 -9.18 1.91 7.49
CA GLU A 152 -10.38 2.51 8.08
C GLU A 152 -10.02 3.53 9.17
N VAL A 153 -8.85 3.38 9.80
CA VAL A 153 -8.39 4.18 10.92
C VAL A 153 -6.89 4.47 10.77
N LYS A 154 -6.49 5.74 10.98
CA LYS A 154 -5.10 6.18 11.14
C LYS A 154 -4.86 6.61 12.59
N GLU A 155 -3.98 5.87 13.27
CA GLU A 155 -3.60 6.11 14.68
C GLU A 155 -2.47 7.13 14.83
N PHE A 156 -1.69 7.34 13.78
CA PHE A 156 -0.58 8.29 13.75
C PHE A 156 -0.51 8.94 12.37
N PRO A 157 0.03 10.17 12.28
CA PRO A 157 0.28 10.80 11.00
C PRO A 157 1.26 9.96 10.17
N GLU A 158 1.10 10.04 8.85
CA GLU A 158 2.03 9.40 7.92
C GLU A 158 3.43 10.01 8.08
N PRO A 159 4.49 9.19 7.95
CA PRO A 159 5.85 9.72 7.90
C PRO A 159 6.01 10.66 6.71
N ASN A 160 6.95 11.60 6.82
CA ASN A 160 7.25 12.53 5.74
C ASN A 160 7.59 11.76 4.46
N SER A 161 6.88 12.09 3.40
CA SER A 161 7.05 11.58 2.03
C SER A 161 6.52 12.63 1.05
N ASP A 162 6.75 12.41 -0.24
CA ASP A 162 6.17 13.19 -1.33
C ASP A 162 4.72 12.79 -1.68
N GLU A 163 4.14 11.83 -0.94
CA GLU A 163 2.79 11.33 -1.15
C GLU A 163 1.73 12.41 -0.88
N ILE A 164 0.69 12.43 -1.72
CA ILE A 164 -0.50 13.25 -1.45
C ILE A 164 -1.34 12.59 -0.33
N LYS A 165 -2.21 13.37 0.33
CA LYS A 165 -3.12 12.78 1.33
C LYS A 165 -4.05 11.75 0.68
N GLY A 166 -4.26 10.63 1.37
CA GLY A 166 -5.18 9.56 0.93
C GLY A 166 -4.56 8.50 0.02
N VAL A 167 -3.25 8.57 -0.24
CA VAL A 167 -2.49 7.42 -0.75
C VAL A 167 -2.47 6.36 0.34
N ASP A 168 -3.19 5.27 0.11
CA ASP A 168 -3.46 4.31 1.16
C ASP A 168 -3.82 2.95 0.56
N ALA A 169 -3.00 1.95 0.84
CA ALA A 169 -3.25 0.57 0.50
C ALA A 169 -2.95 -0.31 1.72
N THR A 170 -3.99 -0.70 2.44
CA THR A 170 -3.90 -1.68 3.52
C THR A 170 -3.83 -3.10 2.96
N ILE A 171 -3.14 -3.98 3.68
CA ILE A 171 -2.97 -5.39 3.32
C ILE A 171 -3.16 -6.29 4.54
N SER A 172 -3.73 -7.47 4.31
CA SER A 172 -3.93 -8.49 5.35
C SER A 172 -3.97 -9.87 4.71
N GLU A 173 -2.92 -10.68 4.93
CA GLU A 173 -2.73 -11.95 4.24
C GLU A 173 -3.92 -12.91 4.48
N GLY A 174 -4.59 -13.31 3.40
CA GLY A 174 -5.79 -14.14 3.48
C GLY A 174 -7.12 -13.37 3.46
N TRP A 175 -7.08 -12.03 3.42
CA TRP A 175 -8.26 -11.16 3.38
C TRP A 175 -8.15 -9.99 2.39
N ILE A 176 -7.08 -9.21 2.45
CA ILE A 176 -6.90 -7.96 1.70
C ILE A 176 -5.54 -7.97 1.03
N ASP A 177 -5.51 -7.66 -0.26
CA ASP A 177 -4.33 -7.64 -1.10
C ASP A 177 -4.31 -6.38 -1.95
N LEU A 178 -3.11 -5.97 -2.36
CA LEU A 178 -2.91 -4.96 -3.37
C LEU A 178 -2.64 -5.67 -4.70
N LYS A 179 -3.56 -5.53 -5.66
CA LYS A 179 -3.43 -6.13 -7.00
C LYS A 179 -3.49 -5.10 -8.09
N VAL A 180 -2.57 -5.21 -9.03
CA VAL A 180 -2.43 -4.30 -10.17
C VAL A 180 -2.15 -5.13 -11.42
N ARG A 181 -2.89 -4.89 -12.50
CA ARG A 181 -2.76 -5.65 -13.75
C ARG A 181 -2.17 -4.77 -14.84
N ASN A 182 -1.31 -5.37 -15.64
CA ASN A 182 -0.77 -4.74 -16.82
C ASN A 182 -1.66 -5.04 -18.04
N ASP A 183 -2.52 -4.08 -18.38
CA ASP A 183 -3.39 -4.12 -19.55
C ASP A 183 -2.76 -3.48 -20.80
N THR A 184 -1.46 -3.15 -20.73
CA THR A 184 -0.71 -2.51 -21.83
C THR A 184 0.14 -3.52 -22.58
N ASP A 185 0.80 -3.07 -23.63
CA ASP A 185 1.79 -3.81 -24.41
C ASP A 185 3.25 -3.55 -23.97
N CYS A 186 3.46 -2.82 -22.88
CA CYS A 186 4.76 -2.48 -22.31
C CYS A 186 5.05 -3.35 -21.08
N THR A 187 6.32 -3.63 -20.80
CA THR A 187 6.75 -4.23 -19.54
C THR A 187 7.12 -3.14 -18.55
N TYR A 188 6.63 -3.27 -17.30
CA TYR A 188 7.04 -2.39 -16.21
C TYR A 188 7.97 -3.13 -15.25
N GLN A 189 8.89 -2.41 -14.65
CA GLN A 189 9.75 -2.94 -13.60
C GLN A 189 9.64 -2.08 -12.36
N ILE A 190 9.54 -2.71 -11.19
CA ILE A 190 9.61 -2.03 -9.91
C ILE A 190 10.95 -2.32 -9.23
N TRP A 191 11.56 -1.28 -8.68
CA TRP A 191 12.71 -1.37 -7.79
C TRP A 191 12.29 -0.86 -6.41
N VAL A 192 12.70 -1.60 -5.40
CA VAL A 192 12.39 -1.30 -4.00
C VAL A 192 13.66 -1.54 -3.21
N THR A 193 14.33 -0.45 -2.85
CA THR A 193 15.58 -0.47 -2.10
C THR A 193 15.42 0.24 -0.78
N LEU A 194 16.22 -0.17 0.20
CA LEU A 194 16.24 0.45 1.52
C LEU A 194 17.68 0.84 1.83
N ASP A 195 17.88 2.10 2.23
CA ASP A 195 19.12 2.54 2.86
C ASP A 195 18.94 2.61 4.39
N ASP A 196 19.74 3.41 5.08
CA ASP A 196 19.70 3.54 6.54
C ASP A 196 18.56 4.44 7.04
N GLU A 197 18.02 5.33 6.20
CA GLU A 197 17.02 6.33 6.59
C GLU A 197 15.70 6.18 5.83
N LYS A 198 15.72 5.62 4.62
CA LYS A 198 14.65 5.69 3.64
C LYS A 198 14.38 4.36 2.94
N ILE A 199 13.12 4.16 2.57
CA ILE A 199 12.74 3.22 1.53
C ILE A 199 12.53 3.99 0.24
N ILE A 200 13.12 3.51 -0.85
CA ILE A 200 13.11 4.15 -2.17
C ILE A 200 12.37 3.21 -3.12
N GLY A 201 11.41 3.77 -3.85
CA GLY A 201 10.61 3.08 -4.85
C GLY A 201 10.82 3.71 -6.22
N GLN A 202 11.09 2.89 -7.23
CA GLN A 202 11.20 3.34 -8.63
C GLN A 202 10.38 2.44 -9.53
N VAL A 203 9.69 3.03 -10.50
CA VAL A 203 9.00 2.29 -11.56
C VAL A 203 9.47 2.75 -12.93
N SER A 204 9.85 1.79 -13.76
CA SER A 204 10.36 2.01 -15.11
C SER A 204 9.62 1.16 -16.13
N ALA A 205 9.74 1.52 -17.42
CA ALA A 205 9.18 0.81 -18.55
C ALA A 205 10.26 0.43 -19.59
N ASP A 206 10.00 -0.64 -20.34
CA ASP A 206 10.87 -1.12 -21.43
C ASP A 206 10.74 -0.30 -22.72
N LYS A 207 9.64 0.44 -22.87
CA LYS A 207 9.37 1.34 -23.99
C LYS A 207 9.18 2.77 -23.48
N GLU A 208 9.44 3.73 -24.35
CA GLU A 208 9.20 5.14 -24.07
C GLU A 208 7.69 5.39 -23.87
N PRO A 209 7.29 6.01 -22.74
CA PRO A 209 5.88 6.28 -22.48
C PRO A 209 5.39 7.44 -23.35
N GLN A 210 4.16 7.34 -23.85
CA GLN A 210 3.53 8.46 -24.57
C GLN A 210 3.14 9.61 -23.63
N ALA A 211 2.92 9.31 -22.35
CA ALA A 211 2.55 10.27 -21.34
C ALA A 211 3.05 9.85 -19.95
N LEU A 212 3.30 10.84 -19.11
CA LEU A 212 3.56 10.67 -17.69
C LEU A 212 2.29 10.94 -16.88
N TYR A 213 2.21 10.35 -15.70
CA TYR A 213 1.09 10.56 -14.80
C TYR A 213 1.55 11.36 -13.59
N LYS A 214 0.79 12.39 -13.23
CA LYS A 214 0.99 13.17 -12.01
C LYS A 214 -0.25 13.07 -11.15
N ILE A 215 -0.06 12.76 -9.88
CA ILE A 215 -1.17 12.66 -8.92
C ILE A 215 -1.19 13.92 -8.05
N THR A 216 -2.37 14.48 -7.87
CA THR A 216 -2.59 15.67 -7.04
C THR A 216 -3.81 15.47 -6.16
N ASN A 217 -3.85 16.14 -5.00
CA ASN A 217 -5.07 16.18 -4.22
C ASN A 217 -6.13 17.03 -4.93
N GLY A 218 -7.37 16.53 -4.93
CA GLY A 218 -8.57 17.32 -5.20
C GLY A 218 -9.00 18.08 -3.95
N SER A 219 -10.24 17.84 -3.49
CA SER A 219 -10.64 18.30 -2.16
C SER A 219 -10.03 17.43 -1.06
N ILE A 220 -9.71 18.08 0.07
CA ILE A 220 -9.36 17.44 1.33
C ILE A 220 -10.32 18.03 2.37
N GLN A 221 -11.12 17.18 3.01
CA GLN A 221 -12.12 17.60 3.97
C GLN A 221 -11.99 16.76 5.23
N TYR A 222 -12.20 17.40 6.38
CA TYR A 222 -12.33 16.73 7.66
C TYR A 222 -13.76 16.91 8.12
N VAL A 223 -14.45 15.80 8.37
CA VAL A 223 -15.87 15.81 8.77
C VAL A 223 -15.99 15.11 10.11
N ARG A 224 -16.67 15.74 11.06
CA ARG A 224 -17.08 15.10 12.31
C ARG A 224 -18.36 14.34 12.06
N GLU A 225 -18.30 13.02 12.16
CA GLU A 225 -19.44 12.11 12.01
C GLU A 225 -19.67 11.32 13.31
N SER A 226 -20.77 10.57 13.36
CA SER A 226 -21.03 9.60 14.43
C SER A 226 -19.88 8.58 14.54
N GLY A 227 -19.03 8.76 15.55
CA GLY A 227 -17.89 7.88 15.83
C GLY A 227 -16.50 8.50 15.67
N GLY A 228 -16.37 9.76 15.23
CA GLY A 228 -15.09 10.49 15.25
C GLY A 228 -14.90 11.47 14.11
N ILE A 229 -13.67 11.90 13.89
CA ILE A 229 -13.30 12.76 12.76
C ILE A 229 -12.83 11.89 11.61
N TYR A 230 -13.36 12.14 10.41
CA TYR A 230 -13.01 11.43 9.18
C TYR A 230 -12.33 12.38 8.19
N GLU A 231 -11.23 11.93 7.61
CA GLU A 231 -10.57 12.56 6.48
C GLU A 231 -11.13 12.00 5.18
N TYR A 232 -11.56 12.89 4.30
CA TYR A 232 -11.93 12.63 2.91
C TYR A 232 -10.90 13.29 2.01
N ALA A 233 -10.03 12.49 1.39
CA ALA A 233 -8.99 12.99 0.49
C ALA A 233 -9.22 12.47 -0.93
N GLN A 234 -9.49 13.39 -1.85
CA GLN A 234 -9.60 13.08 -3.28
C GLN A 234 -8.22 12.98 -3.92
N ALA A 235 -8.00 11.93 -4.69
CA ALA A 235 -6.83 11.78 -5.54
C ALA A 235 -7.23 11.97 -7.02
N LYS A 236 -6.63 12.96 -7.67
CA LYS A 236 -6.78 13.21 -9.11
C LYS A 236 -5.52 12.79 -9.84
N ARG A 237 -5.67 12.25 -11.04
CA ARG A 237 -4.57 11.91 -11.93
C ARG A 237 -4.62 12.76 -13.18
N MET A 238 -3.53 13.47 -13.41
CA MET A 238 -3.26 14.19 -14.64
C MET A 238 -2.40 13.32 -15.55
N GLN A 239 -2.77 13.24 -16.81
CA GLN A 239 -1.93 12.65 -17.86
C GLN A 239 -1.25 13.78 -18.61
N VAL A 240 0.08 13.75 -18.65
CA VAL A 240 0.92 14.81 -19.22
C VAL A 240 1.67 14.25 -20.42
N ALA A 241 1.51 14.85 -21.60
CA ALA A 241 2.18 14.41 -22.82
C ALA A 241 3.71 14.48 -22.68
N LEU A 242 4.39 13.38 -23.02
CA LEU A 242 5.86 13.37 -23.02
C LEU A 242 6.36 14.19 -24.22
N GLY A 243 7.05 15.30 -23.96
CA GLY A 243 7.62 16.20 -24.97
C GLY A 243 7.04 17.62 -24.94
N THR A 244 5.71 17.78 -24.93
CA THR A 244 5.07 19.11 -24.87
C THR A 244 4.79 19.58 -23.45
N GLY A 245 4.64 18.65 -22.50
CA GLY A 245 4.25 18.97 -21.13
C GLY A 245 2.77 19.37 -20.97
N GLU A 246 1.97 19.24 -22.04
CA GLU A 246 0.56 19.56 -22.02
C GLU A 246 -0.24 18.53 -21.23
N ILE A 247 -1.25 18.99 -20.48
CA ILE A 247 -2.18 18.13 -19.78
C ILE A 247 -3.19 17.58 -20.80
N ILE A 248 -3.11 16.29 -21.07
CA ILE A 248 -3.99 15.56 -21.99
C ILE A 248 -5.34 15.30 -21.31
N ASP A 249 -5.31 14.87 -20.05
CA ASP A 249 -6.49 14.48 -19.29
C ASP A 249 -6.28 14.77 -17.80
N CYS A 250 -7.38 14.99 -17.08
CA CYS A 250 -7.38 15.13 -15.63
C CYS A 250 -8.65 14.46 -15.08
N LYS A 251 -8.47 13.37 -14.33
CA LYS A 251 -9.56 12.57 -13.80
C LYS A 251 -9.47 12.36 -12.30
N LEU A 252 -10.61 12.32 -11.62
CA LEU A 252 -10.70 11.84 -10.25
C LEU A 252 -10.50 10.31 -10.26
N LEU A 253 -9.50 9.81 -9.53
CA LEU A 253 -9.27 8.37 -9.40
C LEU A 253 -10.11 7.74 -8.30
N TYR A 254 -10.10 8.35 -7.11
CA TYR A 254 -10.82 7.87 -5.94
C TYR A 254 -10.91 8.97 -4.88
N THR A 255 -11.81 8.75 -3.91
CA THR A 255 -11.85 9.49 -2.64
C THR A 255 -11.51 8.51 -1.51
N ASN A 256 -10.42 8.75 -0.79
CA ASN A 256 -10.07 7.96 0.39
C ASN A 256 -10.82 8.51 1.61
N LYS A 257 -11.59 7.65 2.29
CA LYS A 257 -12.21 7.96 3.58
C LYS A 257 -11.45 7.21 4.67
N CYS A 258 -10.97 7.92 5.69
CA CYS A 258 -10.29 7.30 6.83
C CYS A 258 -10.63 8.03 8.13
N LYS A 259 -10.81 7.29 9.23
CA LYS A 259 -10.98 7.88 10.57
C LYS A 259 -9.62 8.32 11.12
N ILE A 260 -9.53 9.54 11.63
CA ILE A 260 -8.33 10.08 12.25
C ILE A 260 -8.43 9.91 13.78
N CYS A 261 -7.42 9.27 14.38
CA CYS A 261 -7.33 9.03 15.82
C CYS A 261 -6.15 9.77 16.50
N TYR A 262 -5.45 10.63 15.78
CA TYR A 262 -4.41 11.51 16.32
C TYR A 262 -4.88 12.98 16.32
N PRO A 263 -4.30 13.85 17.17
CA PRO A 263 -4.62 15.26 17.18
C PRO A 263 -4.35 15.93 15.83
N LEU A 264 -5.34 16.63 15.27
CA LEU A 264 -5.18 17.46 14.08
C LEU A 264 -4.68 18.87 14.47
N PRO A 265 -3.86 19.52 13.63
CA PRO A 265 -3.48 20.93 13.84
C PRO A 265 -4.71 21.84 13.92
N GLU A 266 -4.64 22.90 14.73
CA GLU A 266 -5.75 23.86 14.91
C GLU A 266 -6.16 24.58 13.61
N SER A 267 -5.26 24.63 12.62
CA SER A 267 -5.51 25.21 11.30
C SER A 267 -6.44 24.36 10.41
N VAL A 268 -6.78 23.13 10.82
CA VAL A 268 -7.65 22.25 10.05
C VAL A 268 -9.11 22.58 10.34
N ASP A 269 -9.82 23.02 9.30
CA ASP A 269 -11.28 23.21 9.36
C ASP A 269 -11.99 21.84 9.43
N ILE A 270 -12.73 21.61 10.51
CA ILE A 270 -13.51 20.38 10.73
C ILE A 270 -14.97 20.75 10.53
N GLN A 271 -15.54 20.21 9.45
CA GLN A 271 -16.95 20.38 9.13
C GLN A 271 -17.78 19.48 10.03
N GLU A 272 -18.87 19.99 10.57
CA GLU A 272 -19.87 19.18 11.25
C GLU A 272 -20.78 18.53 10.21
N GLU A 273 -21.12 17.24 10.38
CA GLU A 273 -22.08 16.56 9.51
C GLU A 273 -23.44 17.27 9.62
N ASN A 274 -23.83 17.97 8.55
CA ASN A 274 -25.17 18.57 8.46
C ASN A 274 -26.19 17.43 8.54
N GLN A 275 -26.98 17.42 9.62
CA GLN A 275 -28.09 16.48 9.83
C GLN A 275 -29.11 16.52 8.70
#